data_AF-A0A525JY68-F1
#
_entry.id   AF-A0A525JY68-F1
#
_cell.length_a   1.000
_cell.length_b   1.000
_cell.length_c   1.000
_cell.angle_alpha   90.00
_cell.angle_beta   90.00
_cell.angle_gamma   90.00
#
_symmetry.space_group_name_H-M   'P 1'
#
loop_
_entity.id
_entity.type
_entity.pdbx_description
1 polymer ?
#
loop_
_entity_poly.entity_id
_entity_poly.type
_entity_poly.pdbx_seq_one_letter_code
_entity_poly.pdbx_strand_id
1 'polypeptide(L)'
;MVIPIYPALAELIGEIPRGASLTILNSARRRPWSEAGLESAFRRAKVDAGEAAAVAAGDSNAVSGIRQLRFHDLRGTAATNFVRAGLDLHDVATVLGWSKAKVEQIAARYVTAEEIGLAMVEKLRRNRPEMESVNRAVNR
;
A
#
# COMPACT_ATOMS: atom_id res chain seq x y z
N MET A 1 2.51 -8.54 -17.27
CA MET A 1 2.21 -7.55 -16.21
C MET A 1 3.37 -7.53 -15.24
N VAL A 2 3.93 -6.36 -14.95
CA VAL A 2 4.98 -6.19 -13.95
C VAL A 2 4.32 -5.57 -12.72
N ILE A 3 4.49 -6.17 -11.54
CA ILE A 3 4.04 -5.58 -10.28
C ILE A 3 5.15 -4.67 -9.80
N PRO A 4 4.93 -3.35 -9.67
CA PRO A 4 5.94 -2.44 -9.16
C PRO A 4 6.26 -2.77 -7.70
N ILE A 5 7.56 -2.83 -7.38
CA ILE A 5 8.06 -3.13 -6.03
C ILE A 5 8.69 -1.85 -5.49
N TYR A 6 8.25 -1.41 -4.32
CA TYR A 6 8.89 -0.28 -3.63
C TYR A 6 10.34 -0.62 -3.28
N PRO A 7 11.29 0.34 -3.33
CA PRO A 7 12.69 0.08 -3.01
C PRO A 7 12.89 -0.62 -1.66
N ALA A 8 12.20 -0.17 -0.61
CA ALA A 8 12.25 -0.80 0.71
C ALA A 8 11.78 -2.27 0.71
N LEU A 9 10.81 -2.63 -0.14
CA LEU A 9 10.39 -4.03 -0.30
C LEU A 9 11.44 -4.83 -1.08
N ALA A 10 12.08 -4.23 -2.09
CA ALA A 10 13.15 -4.89 -2.84
C ALA A 10 14.36 -5.17 -1.94
N GLU A 11 14.75 -4.22 -1.10
CA GLU A 11 15.79 -4.36 -0.07
C GLU A 11 15.46 -5.49 0.91
N LEU A 12 14.26 -5.47 1.49
CA LEU A 12 13.79 -6.52 2.40
C LEU A 12 13.80 -7.91 1.75
N ILE A 13 13.35 -8.02 0.49
CA ILE A 13 13.41 -9.30 -0.25
C ILE A 13 14.86 -9.74 -0.47
N GLY A 14 15.80 -8.80 -0.65
CA GLY A 14 17.22 -9.07 -0.78
C GLY A 14 17.85 -9.67 0.49
N GLU A 15 17.36 -9.27 1.67
CA GLU A 15 17.81 -9.78 2.96
C GLU A 15 17.30 -11.20 3.27
N ILE A 16 16.17 -11.59 2.68
CA ILE A 16 15.58 -12.91 2.93
C ILE A 16 16.50 -14.01 2.35
N PRO A 17 16.97 -14.97 3.18
CA PRO A 17 17.87 -16.02 2.72
C PRO A 17 17.27 -16.84 1.58
N ARG A 18 17.95 -16.88 0.44
CA ARG A 18 17.57 -17.74 -0.69
C ARG A 18 17.84 -19.19 -0.34
N GLY A 19 16.84 -20.04 -0.50
CA GLY A 19 16.94 -21.49 -0.26
C GLY A 19 16.40 -22.29 -1.44
N ALA A 20 16.33 -23.60 -1.30
CA ALA A 20 15.81 -24.51 -2.34
C ALA A 20 14.28 -24.44 -2.53
N SER A 21 13.59 -23.47 -1.90
CA SER A 21 12.15 -23.31 -2.00
C SER A 21 11.79 -22.48 -3.24
N LEU A 22 10.68 -22.84 -3.88
CA LEU A 22 10.12 -22.09 -5.02
C LEU A 22 9.52 -20.73 -4.59
N THR A 23 9.19 -20.56 -3.31
CA THR A 23 8.57 -19.34 -2.77
C THR A 23 9.58 -18.47 -2.03
N ILE A 24 9.42 -17.15 -2.16
CA ILE A 24 10.23 -16.15 -1.43
C ILE A 24 9.99 -16.30 0.08
N LEU A 25 8.73 -16.38 0.50
CA LEU A 25 8.36 -16.56 1.89
C LEU A 25 8.37 -18.03 2.27
N ASN A 26 9.12 -18.37 3.32
CA ASN A 26 9.20 -19.71 3.87
C ASN A 26 8.84 -19.69 5.35
N SER A 27 8.27 -20.80 5.82
CA SER A 27 8.08 -21.02 7.25
C SER A 27 9.42 -21.29 7.95
N ALA A 28 9.44 -21.28 9.28
CA ALA A 28 10.61 -21.67 10.07
C ALA A 28 11.18 -23.06 9.72
N ARG A 29 10.38 -23.92 9.07
CA ARG A 29 10.79 -25.25 8.58
C ARG A 29 11.43 -25.21 7.18
N ARG A 30 11.72 -24.02 6.64
CA ARG A 30 12.29 -23.78 5.29
C ARG A 30 11.46 -24.38 4.15
N ARG A 31 10.14 -24.48 4.36
CA ARG A 31 9.17 -24.92 3.36
C ARG A 31 8.20 -23.78 3.04
N PRO A 32 7.58 -23.78 1.84
CA PRO A 32 6.47 -22.88 1.55
C PRO A 32 5.43 -22.90 2.68
N TRP A 33 4.83 -21.75 2.94
CA TRP A 33 3.74 -21.66 3.90
C TRP A 33 2.52 -22.44 3.40
N SER A 34 1.88 -23.19 4.30
CA SER A 34 0.49 -23.58 4.10
C SER A 34 -0.42 -22.39 4.40
N GLU A 35 -1.63 -22.39 3.86
CA GLU A 35 -2.63 -21.35 4.11
C GLU A 35 -2.89 -21.16 5.61
N ALA A 36 -3.23 -22.25 6.32
CA ALA A 36 -3.46 -22.23 7.76
C ALA A 36 -2.20 -21.79 8.55
N GLY A 37 -1.01 -22.15 8.07
CA GLY A 37 0.24 -21.74 8.68
C GLY A 37 0.45 -20.23 8.60
N LEU A 38 0.24 -19.66 7.41
CA LEU A 38 0.37 -18.22 7.16
C LEU A 38 -0.68 -17.43 7.95
N GLU A 39 -1.93 -17.89 7.97
CA GLU A 39 -3.01 -17.25 8.74
C GLU A 39 -2.68 -17.22 10.23
N SER A 40 -2.20 -18.34 10.78
CA SER A 40 -1.79 -18.43 12.18
C SER A 40 -0.62 -17.49 12.50
N ALA A 41 0.39 -17.42 11.62
CA ALA A 41 1.52 -16.50 11.78
C ALA A 41 1.09 -15.03 11.72
N PHE A 42 0.24 -14.69 10.75
CA PHE A 42 -0.29 -13.34 10.61
C PHE A 42 -1.14 -12.93 11.82
N ARG A 43 -1.97 -13.85 12.34
CA ARG A 43 -2.75 -13.60 13.56
C ARG A 43 -1.86 -13.28 14.75
N ARG A 44 -0.73 -13.98 14.93
CA ARG A 44 0.24 -13.67 15.99
C ARG A 44 0.86 -12.30 15.79
N ALA A 45 1.40 -12.02 14.60
CA ALA A 45 1.98 -10.72 14.29
C ALA A 45 1.00 -9.55 14.52
N LYS A 46 -0.29 -9.75 14.26
CA LYS A 46 -1.34 -8.79 14.57
C LYS A 46 -1.54 -8.55 16.07
N VAL A 47 -1.46 -9.59 16.89
CA VAL A 47 -1.56 -9.47 18.36
C VAL A 47 -0.36 -8.68 18.87
N ASP A 48 0.85 -9.07 18.45
CA ASP A 48 2.10 -8.42 18.84
C ASP A 48 2.08 -6.92 18.46
N ALA A 49 1.61 -6.59 17.26
CA ALA A 49 1.45 -5.20 16.81
C ALA A 49 0.39 -4.42 17.63
N GLY A 50 -0.67 -5.10 18.06
CA GLY A 50 -1.70 -4.50 18.91
C GLY A 50 -1.18 -4.18 20.31
N GLU A 51 -0.43 -5.11 20.90
CA GLU A 51 0.23 -4.93 22.20
C GLU A 51 1.27 -3.81 22.15
N ALA A 52 2.10 -3.77 21.12
CA ALA A 52 3.06 -2.69 20.91
C ALA A 52 2.39 -1.31 20.80
N ALA A 53 1.23 -1.24 20.12
CA ALA A 53 0.45 0.00 20.03
C ALA A 53 -0.14 0.42 21.39
N ALA A 54 -0.63 -0.53 22.20
CA ALA A 54 -1.13 -0.26 23.55
C ALA A 54 -0.03 0.27 24.47
N VAL A 55 1.17 -0.32 24.40
CA VAL A 55 2.36 0.17 25.12
C VAL A 55 2.73 1.58 24.68
N ALA A 56 2.76 1.85 23.37
CA ALA A 56 3.07 3.18 22.86
C ALA A 56 2.03 4.25 23.25
N ALA A 57 0.77 3.84 23.44
CA ALA A 57 -0.30 4.71 23.91
C ALA A 57 -0.32 4.92 25.44
N GLY A 58 0.46 4.14 26.20
CA GLY A 58 0.45 4.19 27.67
C GLY A 58 -0.84 3.65 28.31
N ASP A 59 -1.65 2.92 27.56
CA ASP A 59 -2.92 2.34 28.02
C ASP A 59 -2.97 0.85 27.64
N SER A 60 -2.84 -0.01 28.63
CA SER A 60 -2.89 -1.47 28.46
C SER A 60 -4.26 -1.99 28.02
N ASN A 61 -5.32 -1.19 28.16
CA ASN A 61 -6.66 -1.52 27.69
C ASN A 61 -6.96 -0.97 26.29
N ALA A 62 -6.03 -0.23 25.67
CA ALA A 62 -6.21 0.31 24.35
C ALA A 62 -6.41 -0.81 23.33
N VAL A 63 -7.61 -0.88 22.74
CA VAL A 63 -7.91 -1.84 21.68
C VAL A 63 -7.44 -1.26 20.35
N SER A 64 -6.36 -1.83 19.81
CA SER A 64 -5.88 -1.43 18.48
C SER A 64 -6.91 -1.75 17.40
N GLY A 65 -7.18 -0.75 16.54
CA GLY A 65 -8.10 -0.87 15.40
C GLY A 65 -7.65 -1.88 14.33
N ILE A 66 -6.48 -2.50 14.47
CA ILE A 66 -6.06 -3.60 13.60
C ILE A 66 -6.70 -4.93 14.01
N ARG A 67 -7.22 -5.06 15.24
CA ARG A 67 -7.70 -6.34 15.80
C ARG A 67 -8.79 -6.97 14.93
N GLN A 68 -9.70 -6.16 14.41
CA GLN A 68 -10.82 -6.59 13.56
C GLN A 68 -10.45 -6.80 12.08
N LEU A 69 -9.29 -6.32 11.63
CA LEU A 69 -8.90 -6.38 10.22
C LEU A 69 -8.44 -7.80 9.82
N ARG A 70 -8.58 -8.17 8.55
CA ARG A 70 -8.14 -9.44 7.98
C ARG A 70 -6.97 -9.22 7.04
N PHE A 71 -6.31 -10.30 6.63
CA PHE A 71 -5.18 -10.24 5.71
C PHE A 71 -5.55 -9.54 4.38
N HIS A 72 -6.78 -9.73 3.88
CA HIS A 72 -7.24 -9.10 2.66
C HIS A 72 -7.39 -7.57 2.76
N ASP A 73 -7.53 -7.02 3.98
CA ASP A 73 -7.65 -5.58 4.18
C ASP A 73 -6.36 -4.83 3.83
N LEU A 74 -5.20 -5.52 3.82
CA LEU A 74 -3.94 -4.94 3.33
C LEU A 74 -4.06 -4.43 1.88
N ARG A 75 -4.83 -5.11 1.03
CA ARG A 75 -5.10 -4.63 -0.34
C ARG A 75 -5.99 -3.39 -0.34
N GLY A 76 -6.92 -3.28 0.62
CA GLY A 76 -7.71 -2.06 0.83
C GLY A 76 -6.83 -0.89 1.23
N THR A 77 -5.92 -1.08 2.18
CA THR A 77 -4.92 -0.08 2.58
C THR A 77 -4.03 0.33 1.40
N ALA A 78 -3.54 -0.63 0.61
CA ALA A 78 -2.74 -0.35 -0.58
C ALA A 78 -3.53 0.49 -1.61
N ALA A 79 -4.78 0.12 -1.89
CA ALA A 79 -5.66 0.88 -2.79
C ALA A 79 -5.85 2.33 -2.30
N THR A 80 -6.19 2.53 -1.03
CA THR A 80 -6.33 3.87 -0.44
C THR A 80 -5.04 4.69 -0.58
N ASN A 81 -3.88 4.08 -0.32
CA ASN A 81 -2.59 4.76 -0.45
C ASN A 81 -2.26 5.14 -1.90
N PHE A 82 -2.56 4.26 -2.87
CA PHE A 82 -2.33 4.55 -4.28
C PHE A 82 -3.23 5.69 -4.78
N VAL A 83 -4.50 5.70 -4.39
CA VAL A 83 -5.44 6.78 -4.73
C VAL A 83 -4.99 8.10 -4.10
N ARG A 84 -4.58 8.11 -2.83
CA ARG A 84 -4.02 9.29 -2.16
C ARG A 84 -2.73 9.80 -2.80
N ALA A 85 -1.95 8.91 -3.41
CA ALA A 85 -0.76 9.27 -4.18
C ALA A 85 -1.09 9.83 -5.58
N GLY A 86 -2.37 9.90 -5.97
CA GLY A 86 -2.82 10.49 -7.25
C GLY A 86 -2.68 9.55 -8.45
N LEU A 87 -2.60 8.24 -8.22
CA LEU A 87 -2.65 7.25 -9.30
C LEU A 87 -4.05 7.23 -9.92
N ASP A 88 -4.12 6.94 -11.22
CA ASP A 88 -5.40 6.76 -11.89
C ASP A 88 -6.10 5.50 -11.36
N LEU A 89 -7.43 5.55 -11.21
CA LEU A 89 -8.19 4.43 -10.66
C LEU A 89 -8.09 3.17 -11.53
N HIS A 90 -7.93 3.31 -12.85
CA HIS A 90 -7.67 2.19 -13.75
C HIS A 90 -6.31 1.54 -13.49
N ASP A 91 -5.28 2.34 -13.24
CA ASP A 91 -3.94 1.83 -12.94
C ASP A 91 -3.92 1.09 -11.60
N VAL A 92 -4.60 1.65 -10.59
CA VAL A 92 -4.79 0.99 -9.29
C VAL A 92 -5.53 -0.34 -9.46
N ALA A 93 -6.60 -0.38 -10.26
CA ALA A 93 -7.35 -1.59 -10.57
C ALA A 93 -6.45 -2.64 -11.25
N THR A 94 -5.64 -2.21 -12.21
CA THR A 94 -4.69 -3.07 -12.94
C THR A 94 -3.65 -3.68 -12.01
N VAL A 95 -3.00 -2.87 -11.16
CA VAL A 95 -1.96 -3.33 -10.23
C VAL A 95 -2.54 -4.29 -9.18
N LEU A 96 -3.75 -4.04 -8.69
CA LEU A 96 -4.39 -4.86 -7.65
C LEU A 96 -5.18 -6.06 -8.19
N GLY A 97 -5.37 -6.15 -9.51
CA GLY A 97 -6.19 -7.18 -10.15
C GLY A 97 -7.68 -7.05 -9.77
N TRP A 98 -8.18 -5.83 -9.62
CA TRP A 98 -9.56 -5.53 -9.25
C TRP A 98 -10.35 -4.93 -10.42
N SER A 99 -11.67 -4.92 -10.32
CA SER A 99 -12.49 -4.10 -11.20
C SER A 99 -12.34 -2.62 -10.84
N LYS A 100 -12.45 -1.74 -11.84
CA LYS A 100 -12.44 -0.28 -11.62
C LYS A 100 -13.52 0.15 -10.62
N ALA A 101 -14.73 -0.41 -10.74
CA ALA A 101 -15.84 -0.15 -9.83
C ALA A 101 -15.50 -0.47 -8.35
N LYS A 102 -14.70 -1.52 -8.09
CA LYS A 102 -14.25 -1.83 -6.73
C LYS A 102 -13.32 -0.76 -6.18
N VAL A 103 -12.42 -0.23 -7.00
CA VAL A 103 -11.49 0.85 -6.61
C VAL A 103 -12.26 2.14 -6.38
N GLU A 104 -13.23 2.47 -7.23
CA GLU A 104 -14.11 3.64 -7.04
C GLU A 104 -14.86 3.59 -5.71
N GLN A 105 -15.38 2.42 -5.31
CA GLN A 105 -16.00 2.24 -3.99
C GLN A 105 -15.03 2.48 -2.83
N ILE A 106 -13.77 2.05 -2.96
CA ILE A 106 -12.73 2.29 -1.94
C ILE A 106 -12.39 3.77 -1.86
N ALA A 107 -12.19 4.42 -3.01
CA ALA A 107 -11.89 5.85 -3.08
C ALA A 107 -13.01 6.68 -2.43
N ALA A 108 -14.27 6.40 -2.78
CA ALA A 108 -15.43 7.08 -2.21
C ALA A 108 -15.57 6.91 -0.69
N ARG A 109 -15.11 5.78 -0.13
CA ARG A 109 -15.23 5.49 1.30
C ARG A 109 -14.09 6.06 2.15
N TYR A 110 -12.89 6.14 1.60
CA TYR A 110 -11.67 6.37 2.40
C TYR A 110 -10.83 7.57 1.95
N VAL A 111 -11.22 8.25 0.87
CA VAL A 111 -10.48 9.39 0.34
C VAL A 111 -11.43 10.57 0.18
N THR A 112 -11.09 11.71 0.76
CA THR A 112 -11.89 12.93 0.65
C THR A 112 -11.63 13.65 -0.68
N ALA A 113 -12.58 14.49 -1.10
CA ALA A 113 -12.39 15.33 -2.28
C ALA A 113 -11.17 16.27 -2.15
N GLU A 114 -10.87 16.72 -0.94
CA GLU A 114 -9.68 17.55 -0.63
C GLU A 114 -8.38 16.76 -0.84
N GLU A 115 -8.29 15.52 -0.34
CA GLU A 115 -7.13 14.65 -0.55
C GLU A 115 -6.88 14.38 -2.04
N ILE A 116 -7.95 14.17 -2.81
CA ILE A 116 -7.88 14.02 -4.27
C ILE A 116 -7.36 15.32 -4.91
N GLY A 117 -7.91 16.47 -4.53
CA GLY A 117 -7.49 17.77 -5.06
C GLY A 117 -6.02 18.09 -4.79
N LEU A 118 -5.54 17.83 -3.57
CA LEU A 118 -4.14 18.03 -3.20
C LEU A 118 -3.21 17.09 -3.97
N ALA A 119 -3.59 15.82 -4.14
CA ALA A 119 -2.83 14.86 -4.94
C ALA A 119 -2.73 15.29 -6.41
N MET A 120 -3.81 15.83 -6.99
CA MET A 120 -3.82 16.38 -8.35
C MET A 120 -2.86 17.57 -8.49
N VAL A 121 -2.88 18.52 -7.54
CA VAL A 121 -1.97 19.68 -7.55
C VAL A 121 -0.52 19.22 -7.50
N GLU A 122 -0.20 18.25 -6.66
CA GLU A 122 1.16 17.72 -6.54
C GLU A 122 1.62 17.01 -7.83
N LYS A 123 0.74 16.22 -8.44
CA LYS A 123 1.02 15.59 -9.74
C LYS A 123 1.26 16.64 -10.83
N LEU A 124 0.47 17.71 -10.86
CA LEU A 124 0.66 18.84 -11.77
C LEU A 124 1.98 19.57 -11.51
N ARG A 125 2.42 19.72 -10.25
CA ARG A 125 3.72 20.30 -9.92
C ARG A 125 4.88 19.44 -10.43
N ARG A 126 4.84 18.13 -10.18
CA ARG A 126 5.89 17.19 -10.62
C ARG A 126 5.99 17.06 -12.13
N ASN A 127 4.85 17.12 -12.82
CA ASN A 127 4.76 16.95 -14.27
C ASN A 127 4.76 18.28 -15.03
N ARG A 128 4.89 19.43 -14.34
CA ARG A 128 5.04 20.72 -15.01
C ARG A 128 6.37 20.68 -15.75
N PRO A 129 6.39 20.70 -17.09
CA PRO A 129 7.64 20.91 -17.80
C PRO A 129 8.17 22.29 -17.37
N GLU A 130 9.48 22.50 -17.38
CA GLU A 130 10.03 23.86 -17.48
C GLU A 130 9.55 24.49 -18.80
N MET A 131 8.28 24.86 -18.90
CA MET A 131 7.79 25.61 -20.03
C MET A 131 8.23 27.04 -19.79
N GLU A 132 9.31 27.43 -20.48
CA GLU A 132 9.56 28.83 -20.80
C GLU A 132 8.23 29.45 -21.24
N SER A 133 7.87 30.56 -20.60
CA SER A 133 6.57 31.18 -20.82
C SER A 133 6.39 31.53 -22.31
N VAL A 134 5.42 30.87 -22.94
CA VAL A 134 5.03 31.09 -24.35
C VAL A 134 4.70 32.57 -24.62
N ASN A 135 4.36 33.33 -23.58
CA ASN A 135 4.04 34.75 -23.65
C ASN A 135 5.22 35.68 -23.97
N ARG A 136 6.49 35.22 -23.99
CA ARG A 136 7.61 36.10 -24.33
C ARG A 136 7.75 36.38 -25.84
N ALA A 137 7.13 35.56 -26.68
CA ALA A 137 7.23 35.66 -28.14
C ALA A 137 6.11 36.49 -28.81
N VAL A 138 5.03 36.81 -28.08
CA VAL A 138 3.83 37.45 -28.67
C VAL A 138 3.87 38.99 -28.57
N ASN A 139 4.80 39.56 -27.80
CA ASN A 139 4.94 41.01 -27.60
C ASN A 139 6.28 41.59 -28.12
N ARG A 140 6.80 41.09 -29.25
CA ARG A 140 7.96 41.69 -29.93
C ARG A 140 7.60 42.20 -31.32
#